data_AF-A0A8T4MP64-F1
#
_entry.id   AF-A0A8T4MP64-F1
#
_cell.length_a   1.000
_cell.length_b   1.000
_cell.length_c   1.000
_cell.angle_alpha   90.00
_cell.angle_beta   90.00
_cell.angle_gamma   90.00
#
_symmetry.space_group_name_H-M   'P 1'
#
loop_
_entity.id
_entity.type
_entity.pdbx_description
1 polymer ?
#
loop_
_entity_poly.entity_id
_entity_poly.type
_entity_poly.pdbx_seq_one_letter_code
_entity_poly.pdbx_strand_id
1 'polypeptide(L)' 'MAILKKQDIKKMNEKERNEKIKELQMELIKERVALQKGGKIKVKEIKRTIARLLTYNTLNRIKSSVENK' A
#
# COMPACT_ATOMS: atom_id res chain seq x y z
N MET A 1 5.85 -14.62 1.36
CA MET A 1 5.17 -13.46 1.98
C MET A 1 5.99 -12.21 1.70
N ALA A 2 5.61 -11.41 0.70
CA ALA A 2 6.28 -10.14 0.42
C ALA A 2 5.40 -8.99 0.93
N ILE A 3 5.27 -8.90 2.25
CA ILE A 3 4.82 -7.67 2.88
C ILE A 3 5.91 -6.63 2.61
N LEU A 4 5.58 -5.61 1.82
CA LEU A 4 6.47 -4.50 1.53
C LEU A 4 7.06 -3.97 2.85
N LYS A 5 8.39 -4.12 3.02
CA LYS A 5 9.03 -3.72 4.28
C LYS A 5 9.12 -2.20 4.31
N LYS A 6 9.17 -1.63 5.51
CA LYS A 6 9.33 -0.18 5.70
C LYS A 6 10.54 0.37 4.94
N GLN A 7 11.63 -0.40 4.87
CA GLN A 7 12.85 -0.03 4.14
C GLN A 7 12.60 0.09 2.64
N ASP A 8 11.79 -0.80 2.06
CA ASP A 8 11.45 -0.77 0.64
C ASP A 8 10.57 0.43 0.32
N ILE A 9 9.57 0.70 1.17
CA ILE A 9 8.70 1.89 1.04
C ILE A 9 9.51 3.19 1.10
N LYS A 10 10.55 3.24 1.95
CA LYS A 10 11.41 4.41 2.10
C LYS A 10 12.24 4.70 0.84
N LYS A 11 12.61 3.66 0.09
CA LYS A 11 13.37 3.78 -1.17
C LYS A 11 12.51 4.25 -2.35
N MET A 12 11.20 4.04 -2.28
CA MET A 12 10.28 4.45 -3.33
C MET A 12 10.01 5.95 -3.29
N ASN A 13 9.95 6.60 -4.46
CA ASN A 13 9.47 7.97 -4.58
C ASN A 13 7.94 8.05 -4.47
N GLU A 14 7.36 9.25 -4.36
CA GLU A 14 5.91 9.40 -4.17
C GLU A 14 5.08 8.82 -5.33
N LYS A 15 5.55 9.01 -6.57
CA LYS A 15 4.88 8.49 -7.76
C LYS A 15 4.85 6.96 -7.76
N GLU A 16 5.98 6.32 -7.51
CA GLU A 16 6.12 4.86 -7.39
C GLU A 16 5.22 4.30 -6.30
N ARG A 17 5.14 4.97 -5.13
CA ARG A 17 4.24 4.56 -4.05
C ARG A 17 2.78 4.63 -4.49
N ASN A 18 2.39 5.69 -5.21
CA ASN A 18 1.03 5.86 -5.71
C ASN A 18 0.67 4.85 -6.80
N GLU A 19 1.60 4.55 -7.71
CA GLU A 19 1.44 3.49 -8.72
C GLU A 19 1.29 2.13 -8.04
N LYS A 20 2.12 1.83 -7.05
CA LYS A 20 2.04 0.58 -6.28
C LYS A 20 0.70 0.44 -5.54
N ILE A 21 0.16 1.53 -4.99
CA ILE A 21 -1.17 1.52 -4.37
C ILE A 21 -2.25 1.13 -5.39
N LYS A 22 -2.21 1.70 -6.61
CA LYS A 22 -3.17 1.38 -7.67
C LYS A 22 -3.09 -0.09 -8.10
N GLU A 23 -1.87 -0.61 -8.27
CA GLU A 23 -1.66 -2.03 -8.56
C GLU A 23 -2.26 -2.94 -7.48
N LEU A 24 -1.96 -2.65 -6.21
CA LEU A 24 -2.47 -3.43 -5.07
C LEU A 24 -4.00 -3.32 -4.94
N GLN A 25 -4.60 -2.19 -5.31
CA GLN A 25 -6.06 -2.05 -5.36
C GLN A 25 -6.68 -2.94 -6.43
N MET A 26 -6.07 -3.04 -7.62
CA MET A 26 -6.54 -3.96 -8.65
C MET A 26 -6.40 -5.42 -8.22
N GLU A 27 -5.28 -5.78 -7.58
CA GLU A 27 -5.07 -7.11 -7.03
C GLU A 27 -6.11 -7.42 -5.94
N LEU A 28 -6.42 -6.45 -5.07
CA LEU A 28 -7.45 -6.58 -4.05
C LEU A 28 -8.83 -6.89 -4.66
N ILE A 29 -9.19 -6.25 -5.78
CA ILE A 29 -10.47 -6.50 -6.45
C ILE A 29 -10.51 -7.94 -6.97
N LYS A 30 -9.45 -8.40 -7.65
CA LYS A 30 -9.36 -9.78 -8.16
C LYS A 30 -9.47 -10.80 -7.03
N GLU A 31 -8.75 -10.59 -5.94
CA GLU A 31 -8.76 -11.48 -4.78
C GLU A 31 -10.12 -11.46 -4.05
N ARG A 32 -10.84 -10.33 -4.02
CA ARG A 32 -12.21 -10.29 -3.47
C ARG A 32 -13.19 -11.11 -4.31
N VAL A 33 -13.08 -11.06 -5.63
CA VAL A 33 -13.89 -11.90 -6.53
C VAL A 33 -13.55 -13.37 -6.36
N ALA A 34 -12.26 -13.71 -6.22
CA ALA A 34 -11.83 -15.08 -5.95
C ALA A 34 -12.31 -15.59 -4.58
N LEU A 35 -12.29 -14.73 -3.55
CA LEU A 35 -12.77 -15.04 -2.20
C LEU A 35 -14.26 -15.44 -2.20
N GLN A 36 -15.10 -14.74 -2.97
CA GLN A 36 -16.52 -15.09 -3.10
C GLN A 36 -16.74 -16.51 -3.66
N LYS A 37 -15.77 -17.03 -4.43
CA LYS A 37 -15.80 -18.39 -4.99
C LYS A 37 -15.10 -19.41 -4.08
N GLY A 38 -14.82 -19.08 -2.81
CA GLY A 38 -14.11 -19.95 -1.87
C GLY A 38 -12.58 -19.93 -2.01
N GLY A 39 -12.02 -18.95 -2.73
CA GLY A 39 -10.59 -18.79 -2.96
C GLY A 39 -9.77 -18.25 -1.78
N LYS A 40 -8.44 -18.25 -1.92
CA LYS A 40 -7.45 -17.99 -0.84
C LYS A 40 -7.53 -16.61 -0.18
N ILE A 41 -7.06 -16.57 1.08
CA ILE A 41 -7.06 -15.42 2.01
C ILE A 41 -5.84 -14.52 1.79
N LYS A 42 -5.78 -13.75 0.69
CA LYS A 42 -4.75 -12.69 0.50
C LYS A 42 -5.28 -11.28 0.73
N VAL A 43 -6.60 -11.12 0.80
CA VAL A 43 -7.30 -9.83 0.97
C VAL A 43 -6.78 -9.05 2.18
N LYS A 44 -6.55 -9.71 3.31
CA LYS A 44 -6.07 -9.06 4.56
C LYS A 44 -4.64 -8.51 4.39
N GLU A 45 -3.79 -9.25 3.68
CA GLU A 45 -2.39 -8.88 3.47
C GLU A 45 -2.28 -7.70 2.51
N ILE A 46 -3.02 -7.73 1.40
CA ILE A 46 -3.07 -6.64 0.42
C ILE A 46 -3.57 -5.35 1.07
N LYS A 47 -4.68 -5.43 1.84
CA LYS A 47 -5.20 -4.28 2.60
C LYS A 47 -4.15 -3.70 3.56
N ARG A 48 -3.43 -4.56 4.27
CA ARG A 48 -2.38 -4.13 5.21
C ARG A 48 -1.21 -3.45 4.50
N THR A 49 -0.82 -3.93 3.32
CA THR A 49 0.22 -3.30 2.50
C THR A 49 -0.22 -1.93 1.98
N ILE A 50 -1.44 -1.82 1.45
CA ILE A 50 -2.03 -0.52 1.03
C ILE A 50 -2.03 0.46 2.20
N ALA A 51 -2.50 0.03 3.38
CA ALA A 51 -2.54 0.88 4.58
C ALA A 51 -1.16 1.43 4.94
N ARG A 52 -0.11 0.60 4.90
CA ARG A 52 1.27 1.04 5.19
C ARG A 52 1.78 2.09 4.20
N LEU A 53 1.50 1.93 2.90
CA LEU A 53 1.88 2.90 1.87
C LEU A 53 1.17 4.24 2.10
N LEU A 54 -0.14 4.21 2.37
CA LEU A 54 -0.93 5.41 2.68
C LEU A 54 -0.42 6.12 3.93
N THR A 55 -0.17 5.39 5.02
CA THR A 55 0.39 5.96 6.25
C THR A 55 1.74 6.65 5.98
N TYR A 56 2.61 6.02 5.19
CA TYR A 56 3.90 6.62 4.86
C TYR A 56 3.77 7.91 4.05
N ASN A 57 2.86 7.95 3.08
CA ASN A 57 2.56 9.17 2.31
C ASN A 57 2.04 10.29 3.23
N THR A 58 1.13 9.99 4.15
CA THR A 58 0.62 10.97 5.12
C THR A 58 1.72 11.49 6.03
N LEU A 59 2.59 10.62 6.56
CA LEU A 59 3.71 11.03 7.42
C LEU A 59 4.70 11.95 6.69
N ASN A 60 5.04 11.64 5.44
CA ASN A 60 5.91 12.50 4.63
C ASN A 60 5.28 13.87 4.37
N ARG A 61 3.98 13.90 4.07
CA ARG A 61 3.24 15.16 3.89
C ARG A 61 3.29 16.01 5.17
N ILE A 62 3.01 15.43 6.33
CA ILE A 62 3.07 16.14 7.61
C ILE A 62 4.48 16.68 7.87
N LYS A 63 5.53 15.87 7.66
CA LYS A 63 6.92 16.29 7.82
C LYS A 63 7.25 17.49 6.93
N SER A 64 6.86 17.45 5.66
CA SER A 64 7.07 18.56 4.73
C SER A 64 6.32 19.84 5.13
N SER A 65 5.14 19.74 5.75
CA SER A 65 4.40 20.91 6.23
C SER A 65 4.98 21.52 7.52
N VAL A 66 5.72 20.73 8.31
CA VAL A 66 6.42 21.19 9.52
C VAL A 66 7.78 21.82 9.18
N GLU A 67 8.50 21.29 8.18
CA GLU A 67 9.80 21.84 7.76
C GLU A 67 9.71 23.17 7.01
N ASN A 68 8.53 23.53 6.49
CA ASN A 68 8.27 24.79 5.78
C ASN A 68 7.66 25.89 6.67
N LYS A 69 7.60 25.68 7.99
CA LYS A 69 7.14 26.65 9.00
C LYS A 69 8.30 27.13 9.85
#